data_AF-A0A4U1JES0-F1
#
_entry.id   AF-A0A4U1JES0-F1
#
_cell.length_a   1.000
_cell.length_b   1.000
_cell.length_c   1.000
_cell.angle_alpha   90.00
_cell.angle_beta   90.00
_cell.angle_gamma   90.00
#
_symmetry.space_group_name_H-M   'P 1'
#
loop_
_entity.id
_entity.type
_entity.pdbx_description
1 polymer ?
#
loop_
_entity_poly.entity_id
_entity_poly.type
_entity_poly.pdbx_seq_one_letter_code
_entity_poly.pdbx_strand_id
1 'polypeptide(L)'
;MRQPVILLGKGDVSLAAADGDVLVEPEGGGLEAIEALLARSPRAAVVTSGGDEGFFRASLCLERGVKAVILRRGAFSEAHEKELAARARSFGHELFLHDDSRGYGRVRAGGERVQVGAPEVAAWETAARGALGQSRRAAAIGLDVDPAWEEAAEAAEPLPMDAPVPGLSENLEEVAFTNGDKPVLYLVVPARSLEAARARHPGAAMALARAEAAPLAVEGATGRRIEGASGEATVHAFFSTDPDLAARAASLWEQGSSRNALGIGELLGYPPCCTAAFVALADRRNNAALVYVTAARTRALGASFHPLLDVAVRRVVPFTPCSFGCERAAAVASRVVAALPRVQAEALTRALTRPVLYLDEARAVALEGARVDGAALSFESAVFLPAPAPLDPDGEMFARKLLGAFFKGGGTLVCTDDGFEVRSASFTRRLGRTSPRLGVLLPFGRLSG
;
A
#
# COMPACT_ATOMS: atom_id res chain seq x y z
N MET A 1 3.14 22.60 21.19
CA MET A 1 4.27 22.46 20.24
C MET A 1 4.48 20.98 19.95
N ARG A 2 4.76 20.59 18.71
CA ARG A 2 5.07 19.19 18.40
C ARG A 2 6.42 18.83 19.05
N GLN A 3 6.52 17.60 19.57
CA GLN A 3 7.80 17.09 20.09
C GLN A 3 8.76 16.88 18.90
N PRO A 4 10.04 17.30 19.02
CA PRO A 4 10.98 17.23 17.91
C PRO A 4 11.40 15.79 17.62
N VAL A 5 11.96 15.57 16.43
CA VAL A 5 12.78 14.41 16.10
C VAL A 5 14.25 14.81 16.25
N ILE A 6 15.07 13.97 16.86
CA ILE A 6 16.52 14.22 16.94
C ILE A 6 17.28 13.34 15.94
N LEU A 7 18.29 13.91 15.29
CA LEU A 7 19.21 13.21 14.39
C LEU A 7 20.58 13.12 15.07
N LEU A 8 21.07 11.91 15.28
CA LEU A 8 22.34 11.63 15.96
C LEU A 8 23.32 10.93 15.01
N GLY A 9 24.59 11.33 15.05
CA GLY A 9 25.69 10.84 14.20
C GLY A 9 25.91 11.63 12.90
N LYS A 10 26.92 11.21 12.11
CA LYS A 10 27.47 11.94 10.95
C LYS A 10 26.82 11.62 9.59
N GLY A 11 25.54 11.25 9.54
CA GLY A 11 24.87 10.89 8.29
C GLY A 11 23.96 11.97 7.74
N ASP A 12 24.00 12.17 6.42
CA ASP A 12 22.98 12.94 5.70
C ASP A 12 21.67 12.16 5.70
N VAL A 13 20.67 12.66 6.42
CA VAL A 13 19.31 12.12 6.40
C VAL A 13 18.35 13.23 6.00
N SER A 14 17.66 13.01 4.88
CA SER A 14 16.54 13.87 4.49
C SER A 14 15.28 13.40 5.21
N LEU A 15 14.90 14.12 6.26
CA LEU A 15 13.58 13.97 6.88
C LEU A 15 12.63 14.94 6.19
N ALA A 16 11.50 14.42 5.68
CA ALA A 16 10.37 15.24 5.24
C ALA A 16 9.69 15.84 6.47
N ALA A 17 10.32 16.83 7.10
CA ALA A 17 9.74 17.58 8.19
C ALA A 17 9.12 18.87 7.64
N ALA A 18 7.96 19.25 8.18
CA ALA A 18 7.55 20.65 8.17
C ALA A 18 8.64 21.45 8.92
N ASP A 19 9.03 22.60 8.37
CA ASP A 19 10.16 23.41 8.86
C ASP A 19 10.24 23.47 10.40
N GLY A 20 11.39 23.08 10.97
CA GLY A 20 11.73 23.30 12.39
C GLY A 20 11.51 22.12 13.37
N ASP A 21 11.00 20.97 12.93
CA ASP A 21 10.72 19.83 13.83
C ASP A 21 11.90 18.84 14.02
N VAL A 22 13.08 19.12 13.44
CA VAL A 22 14.27 18.25 13.51
C VAL A 22 15.43 18.97 14.19
N LEU A 23 15.99 18.35 15.22
CA LEU A 23 17.19 18.83 15.91
C LEU A 23 18.36 17.89 15.59
N VAL A 24 19.52 18.44 15.28
CA VAL A 24 20.68 17.66 14.83
C VAL A 24 21.79 17.72 15.88
N GLU A 25 22.42 16.58 16.15
CA GLU A 25 23.65 16.50 16.95
C GLU A 25 24.74 17.33 16.26
N PRO A 26 25.32 18.34 16.95
CA PRO A 26 26.41 19.11 16.37
C PRO A 26 27.59 18.18 16.06
N GLU A 27 28.31 18.46 14.98
CA GLU A 27 29.46 17.63 14.60
C GLU A 27 30.51 17.61 15.72
N GLY A 28 30.94 16.40 16.13
CA GLY A 28 31.86 16.23 17.25
C GLY A 28 31.21 16.42 18.62
N GLY A 29 29.87 16.53 18.68
CA GLY A 29 29.11 16.56 19.91
C GLY A 29 29.36 15.33 20.77
N GLY A 30 29.70 15.55 22.04
CA GLY A 30 29.81 14.48 23.04
C GLY A 30 28.48 14.18 23.72
N LEU A 31 28.55 13.42 24.82
CA LEU A 31 27.39 13.06 25.64
C LEU A 31 26.53 14.27 26.06
N GLU A 32 27.16 15.39 26.43
CA GLU A 32 26.46 16.60 26.86
C GLU A 32 25.54 17.17 25.77
N ALA A 33 26.00 17.16 24.51
CA ALA A 33 25.19 17.62 23.38
C ALA A 33 23.99 16.70 23.14
N ILE A 34 24.19 15.39 23.26
CA ILE A 34 23.11 14.40 23.13
C ILE A 34 22.08 14.56 24.25
N GLU A 35 22.52 14.71 25.51
CA GLU A 35 21.64 14.93 26.66
C GLU A 35 20.86 16.25 26.53
N ALA A 36 21.47 17.31 26.00
CA ALA A 36 20.78 18.57 25.72
C ALA A 36 19.65 18.39 24.67
N LEU A 37 19.87 17.57 23.65
CA LEU A 37 18.82 17.20 22.68
C LEU A 37 17.71 16.36 23.33
N LEU A 38 18.08 15.39 24.17
CA LEU A 38 17.13 14.51 24.86
C LEU A 38 16.27 15.27 25.89
N ALA A 39 16.82 16.30 26.54
CA ALA A 39 16.08 17.18 27.45
C ALA A 39 14.92 17.91 26.77
N ARG A 40 14.93 18.01 25.42
CA ARG A 40 13.81 18.54 24.63
C ARG A 40 12.64 17.55 24.48
N SER A 41 12.72 16.38 25.11
CA SER A 41 11.71 15.33 25.08
C SER A 41 11.29 14.94 23.64
N PRO A 42 12.26 14.50 22.80
CA PRO A 42 11.97 14.18 21.41
C PRO A 42 11.02 12.98 21.31
N ARG A 43 10.14 13.00 20.31
CA ARG A 43 9.23 11.88 20.04
C ARG A 43 9.94 10.69 19.40
N ALA A 44 11.05 10.94 18.70
CA ALA A 44 11.84 9.93 18.02
C ALA A 44 13.31 10.36 17.88
N ALA A 45 14.20 9.37 17.74
CA ALA A 45 15.61 9.57 17.43
C ALA A 45 16.02 8.79 16.18
N VAL A 46 16.76 9.41 15.27
CA VAL A 46 17.37 8.77 14.11
C VAL A 46 18.88 8.68 14.34
N VAL A 47 19.41 7.47 14.45
CA VAL A 47 20.83 7.21 14.67
C VAL A 47 21.48 6.77 13.36
N THR A 48 22.36 7.61 12.85
CA THR A 48 23.00 7.45 11.54
C THR A 48 24.38 6.80 11.63
N SER A 49 25.07 6.98 12.76
CA SER A 49 26.35 6.31 13.04
C SER A 49 26.14 4.82 13.30
N GLY A 50 27.01 3.98 12.76
CA GLY A 50 27.06 2.54 13.05
C GLY A 50 27.98 2.18 14.21
N GLY A 51 28.21 0.87 14.39
CA GLY A 51 29.17 0.33 15.37
C GLY A 51 28.83 0.66 16.82
N ASP A 52 29.86 0.74 17.67
CA ASP A 52 29.72 0.99 19.11
C ASP A 52 29.20 2.40 19.40
N GLU A 53 29.61 3.38 18.59
CA GLU A 53 29.20 4.79 18.73
C GLU A 53 27.69 4.94 18.50
N GLY A 54 27.18 4.34 17.43
CA GLY A 54 25.75 4.26 17.17
C GLY A 54 24.99 3.48 18.24
N PHE A 55 25.61 2.42 18.77
CA PHE A 55 24.96 1.54 19.74
C PHE A 55 24.76 2.28 21.05
N PHE A 56 25.80 3.00 21.50
CA PHE A 56 25.76 3.89 22.65
C PHE A 56 24.64 4.93 22.51
N ARG A 57 24.60 5.66 21.38
CA ARG A 57 23.56 6.68 21.13
C ARG A 57 22.15 6.10 21.16
N ALA A 58 21.94 4.97 20.49
CA ALA A 58 20.65 4.30 20.44
C ALA A 58 20.21 3.83 21.84
N SER A 59 21.12 3.23 22.60
CA SER A 59 20.83 2.80 23.98
C SER A 59 20.48 3.97 24.88
N LEU A 60 21.26 5.06 24.80
CA LEU A 60 21.03 6.26 25.60
C LEU A 60 19.65 6.85 25.31
N CYS A 61 19.23 6.92 24.05
CA CYS A 61 17.89 7.37 23.68
C CYS A 61 16.79 6.50 24.33
N LEU A 62 16.95 5.18 24.29
CA LEU A 62 15.99 4.26 24.90
C LEU A 62 15.93 4.43 26.42
N GLU A 63 17.09 4.52 27.08
CA GLU A 63 17.19 4.72 28.53
C GLU A 63 16.61 6.07 28.99
N ARG A 64 16.67 7.10 28.14
CA ARG A 64 16.13 8.44 28.40
C ARG A 64 14.67 8.61 27.96
N GLY A 65 14.00 7.52 27.57
CA GLY A 65 12.56 7.51 27.35
C GLY A 65 12.10 7.87 25.93
N VAL A 66 13.02 7.92 24.95
CA VAL A 66 12.63 8.16 23.55
C VAL A 66 11.87 6.96 23.04
N LYS A 67 10.59 7.17 22.70
CA LYS A 67 9.64 6.08 22.38
C LYS A 67 9.98 5.32 21.10
N ALA A 68 10.61 5.99 20.13
CA ALA A 68 10.97 5.42 18.84
C ALA A 68 12.42 5.73 18.49
N VAL A 69 13.25 4.69 18.34
CA VAL A 69 14.64 4.83 17.88
C VAL A 69 14.78 4.16 16.52
N ILE A 70 15.27 4.91 15.53
CA ILE A 70 15.46 4.49 14.15
C ILE A 70 16.97 4.35 13.90
N LEU A 71 17.40 3.17 13.47
CA LEU A 71 18.78 2.89 13.08
C LEU A 71 18.88 2.72 11.58
N ARG A 72 20.01 3.07 10.97
CA ARG A 72 20.30 2.68 9.58
C ARG A 72 20.58 1.17 9.50
N ARG A 73 19.91 0.47 8.60
CA ARG A 73 20.12 -0.96 8.37
C ARG A 73 21.55 -1.22 7.89
N GLY A 74 22.18 -2.24 8.45
CA GLY A 74 23.56 -2.60 8.12
C GLY A 74 24.62 -1.73 8.79
N ALA A 75 24.22 -0.68 9.52
CA ALA A 75 25.14 0.08 10.35
C ALA A 75 25.52 -0.67 11.65
N PHE A 76 24.78 -1.73 11.99
CA PHE A 76 24.93 -2.50 13.22
C PHE A 76 25.13 -3.99 12.92
N SER A 77 25.90 -4.66 13.78
CA SER A 77 25.95 -6.12 13.81
C SER A 77 24.60 -6.68 14.26
N GLU A 78 24.31 -7.93 13.90
CA GLU A 78 23.07 -8.59 14.34
C GLU A 78 22.99 -8.70 15.88
N ALA A 79 24.13 -8.84 16.56
CA ALA A 79 24.21 -8.84 18.02
C ALA A 79 23.77 -7.49 18.61
N HIS A 80 24.27 -6.38 18.07
CA HIS A 80 23.88 -5.03 18.49
C HIS A 80 22.39 -4.77 18.26
N GLU A 81 21.86 -5.17 17.10
CA GLU A 81 20.43 -5.02 16.81
C GLU A 81 19.56 -5.82 17.80
N LYS A 82 19.94 -7.07 18.10
CA LYS A 82 19.23 -7.92 19.07
C LYS A 82 19.23 -7.33 20.47
N GLU A 83 20.39 -6.83 20.92
CA GLU A 83 20.51 -6.21 22.23
C GLU A 83 19.71 -4.91 22.35
N LEU A 84 19.80 -4.01 21.36
CA LEU A 84 18.99 -2.79 21.33
C LEU A 84 17.48 -3.10 21.30
N ALA A 85 17.07 -4.14 20.58
CA ALA A 85 15.66 -4.56 20.55
C ALA A 85 15.19 -5.12 21.91
N ALA A 86 16.05 -5.86 22.61
CA ALA A 86 15.77 -6.33 23.97
C ALA A 86 15.67 -5.16 24.97
N ARG A 87 16.56 -4.16 24.87
CA ARG A 87 16.49 -2.92 25.67
C ARG A 87 15.21 -2.14 25.38
N ALA A 88 14.89 -1.90 24.11
CA ALA A 88 13.68 -1.20 23.71
C ALA A 88 12.43 -1.88 24.29
N ARG A 89 12.33 -3.21 24.21
CA ARG A 89 11.23 -3.96 24.84
C ARG A 89 11.18 -3.76 26.36
N SER A 90 12.32 -3.82 27.03
CA SER A 90 12.40 -3.69 28.50
C SER A 90 11.91 -2.32 28.98
N PHE A 91 12.11 -1.28 28.19
CA PHE A 91 11.62 0.08 28.47
C PHE A 91 10.21 0.36 27.89
N GLY A 92 9.59 -0.58 27.18
CA GLY A 92 8.31 -0.36 26.51
C GLY A 92 8.43 0.66 25.36
N HIS A 93 9.50 0.58 24.59
CA HIS A 93 9.82 1.44 23.45
C HIS A 93 9.95 0.62 22.16
N GLU A 94 10.12 1.31 21.03
CA GLU A 94 10.22 0.71 19.72
C GLU A 94 11.58 0.97 19.09
N LEU A 95 12.16 -0.10 18.53
CA LEU A 95 13.35 -0.03 17.70
C LEU A 95 12.98 -0.29 16.24
N PHE A 96 13.45 0.56 15.36
CA PHE A 96 13.26 0.47 13.92
C PHE A 96 14.61 0.40 13.21
N LEU A 97 14.69 -0.41 12.16
CA LEU A 97 15.74 -0.35 11.16
C LEU A 97 15.16 0.32 9.93
N HIS A 98 15.79 1.38 9.49
CA HIS A 98 15.49 2.04 8.24
C HIS A 98 16.52 1.66 7.18
N ASP A 99 16.03 1.33 6.00
CA ASP A 99 16.81 1.10 4.81
C ASP A 99 16.17 1.92 3.70
N ASP A 100 16.92 2.82 3.05
CA ASP A 100 16.41 3.66 1.96
C ASP A 100 15.75 2.81 0.87
N SER A 101 16.26 1.59 0.69
CA SER A 101 15.75 0.63 -0.27
C SER A 101 14.64 -0.25 0.27
N ARG A 102 14.40 -0.42 1.59
CA ARG A 102 13.41 -1.37 2.18
C ARG A 102 12.37 -0.73 3.13
N GLY A 103 12.50 0.56 3.42
CA GLY A 103 11.68 1.28 4.39
C GLY A 103 12.01 0.90 5.84
N TYR A 104 11.03 1.07 6.73
CA TYR A 104 11.17 0.79 8.16
C TYR A 104 10.80 -0.67 8.48
N GLY A 105 11.64 -1.35 9.26
CA GLY A 105 11.34 -2.62 9.90
C GLY A 105 11.45 -2.48 11.42
N ARG A 106 10.41 -2.85 12.17
CA ARG A 106 10.47 -2.94 13.63
C ARG A 106 11.27 -4.18 14.01
N VAL A 107 12.24 -4.04 14.90
CA VAL A 107 13.02 -5.15 15.44
C VAL A 107 12.39 -5.58 16.77
N ARG A 108 12.01 -6.86 16.86
CA ARG A 108 11.53 -7.46 18.12
C ARG A 108 12.69 -8.05 18.90
N ALA A 109 12.50 -8.27 20.21
CA ALA A 109 13.53 -8.79 21.11
C ALA A 109 14.11 -10.16 20.70
N GLY A 110 13.41 -10.95 19.86
CA GLY A 110 13.94 -12.19 19.28
C GLY A 110 14.81 -12.02 18.03
N GLY A 111 15.08 -10.78 17.60
CA GLY A 111 15.72 -10.48 16.31
C GLY A 111 14.77 -10.58 15.11
N GLU A 112 13.51 -10.96 15.33
CA GLU A 112 12.48 -10.95 14.29
C GLU A 112 12.29 -9.51 13.79
N ARG A 113 12.46 -9.32 12.47
CA ARG A 113 12.25 -8.04 11.80
C ARG A 113 10.88 -8.05 11.15
N VAL A 114 10.02 -7.12 11.57
CA VAL A 114 8.66 -6.99 11.05
C VAL A 114 8.57 -5.66 10.31
N GLN A 115 8.32 -5.69 9.00
CA GLN A 115 8.16 -4.46 8.22
C GLN A 115 7.01 -3.63 8.81
N VAL A 116 7.28 -2.36 9.13
CA VAL A 116 6.31 -1.50 9.82
C VAL A 116 5.12 -1.27 8.89
N GLY A 117 3.97 -1.75 9.35
CA GLY A 117 2.68 -1.68 8.68
C GLY A 117 2.59 -2.39 7.33
N ALA A 118 3.47 -3.35 7.07
CA ALA A 118 3.14 -4.43 6.14
C ALA A 118 2.11 -5.37 6.79
N PRO A 119 1.19 -5.96 6.00
CA PRO A 119 0.32 -7.01 6.53
C PRO A 119 1.19 -8.18 6.99
N GLU A 120 0.69 -8.99 7.93
CA GLU A 120 1.31 -10.29 8.23
C GLU A 120 1.11 -11.21 7.03
N VAL A 121 1.95 -11.05 6.00
CA VAL A 121 1.86 -11.81 4.73
C VAL A 121 1.78 -13.31 5.01
N ALA A 122 2.55 -13.82 5.97
CA ALA A 122 2.49 -15.22 6.38
C ALA A 122 1.15 -15.64 7.00
N ALA A 123 0.54 -14.80 7.85
CA ALA A 123 -0.78 -15.09 8.43
C ALA A 123 -1.84 -15.10 7.33
N TRP A 124 -1.74 -14.16 6.39
CA TRP A 124 -2.63 -14.09 5.25
C TRP A 124 -2.46 -15.29 4.31
N GLU A 125 -1.25 -15.61 3.87
CA GLU A 125 -0.97 -16.78 3.03
C GLU A 125 -1.40 -18.09 3.72
N THR A 126 -1.33 -18.15 5.05
CA THR A 126 -1.84 -19.29 5.82
C THR A 126 -3.36 -19.35 5.79
N ALA A 127 -4.06 -18.23 6.01
CA ALA A 127 -5.51 -18.17 5.92
C ALA A 127 -6.02 -18.47 4.51
N ALA A 128 -5.38 -17.90 3.47
CA ALA A 128 -5.71 -18.14 2.08
C ALA A 128 -5.53 -19.63 1.70
N ARG A 129 -4.41 -20.24 2.10
CA ARG A 129 -4.20 -21.69 1.90
C ARG A 129 -5.21 -22.55 2.63
N GLY A 130 -5.57 -22.20 3.87
CA GLY A 130 -6.57 -22.93 4.66
C GLY A 130 -7.99 -22.84 4.08
N ALA A 131 -8.26 -21.81 3.26
CA ALA A 131 -9.53 -21.58 2.59
C ALA A 131 -9.61 -22.15 1.17
N LEU A 132 -8.53 -22.77 0.64
CA LEU A 132 -8.51 -23.32 -0.72
C LEU A 132 -9.64 -24.34 -0.92
N GLY A 133 -10.43 -24.14 -1.98
CA GLY A 133 -11.57 -24.98 -2.30
C GLY A 133 -12.80 -24.78 -1.39
N GLN A 134 -12.80 -23.77 -0.51
CA GLN A 134 -13.89 -23.49 0.42
C GLN A 134 -14.40 -22.04 0.22
N SER A 135 -15.31 -21.83 -0.73
CA SER A 135 -15.79 -20.50 -1.14
C SER A 135 -16.17 -19.58 0.01
N ARG A 136 -16.95 -20.06 0.99
CA ARG A 136 -17.35 -19.28 2.18
C ARG A 136 -16.16 -18.87 3.05
N ARG A 137 -15.20 -19.77 3.29
CA ARG A 137 -13.99 -19.45 4.05
C ARG A 137 -13.10 -18.47 3.31
N ALA A 138 -12.99 -18.59 1.98
CA ALA A 138 -12.23 -17.67 1.15
C ALA A 138 -12.83 -16.26 1.22
N ALA A 139 -14.16 -16.17 1.12
CA ALA A 139 -14.91 -14.94 1.26
C ALA A 139 -14.76 -14.27 2.65
N ALA A 140 -14.50 -15.05 3.69
CA ALA A 140 -14.30 -14.60 5.07
C ALA A 140 -12.84 -14.42 5.51
N ILE A 141 -11.84 -14.63 4.64
CA ILE A 141 -10.41 -14.48 5.01
C ILE A 141 -10.17 -13.15 5.71
N GLY A 142 -9.64 -13.20 6.94
CA GLY A 142 -9.33 -12.01 7.75
C GLY A 142 -10.45 -11.54 8.67
N LEU A 143 -11.64 -12.12 8.57
CA LEU A 143 -12.81 -11.83 9.39
C LEU A 143 -13.10 -13.01 10.31
N ASP A 144 -13.52 -12.71 11.53
CA ASP A 144 -14.01 -13.70 12.49
C ASP A 144 -15.52 -13.83 12.29
N VAL A 145 -15.93 -14.88 11.56
CA VAL A 145 -17.31 -15.14 11.16
C VAL A 145 -17.81 -16.33 11.97
N ASP A 146 -18.60 -16.05 12.99
CA ASP A 146 -19.29 -17.04 13.81
C ASP A 146 -20.63 -17.46 13.16
N PRO A 147 -21.32 -18.50 13.68
CA PRO A 147 -22.61 -18.93 13.13
C PRO A 147 -23.69 -17.83 13.09
N ALA A 148 -23.64 -16.86 14.00
CA ALA A 148 -24.60 -15.76 14.00
C ALA A 148 -24.36 -14.82 12.80
N TRP A 149 -23.09 -14.57 12.44
CA TRP A 149 -22.76 -13.83 11.23
C TRP A 149 -23.07 -14.62 9.94
N GLU A 150 -22.94 -15.93 9.95
CA GLU A 150 -23.37 -16.77 8.81
C GLU A 150 -24.89 -16.66 8.59
N GLU A 151 -25.69 -16.79 9.65
CA GLU A 151 -27.16 -16.63 9.59
C GLU A 151 -27.54 -15.21 9.14
N ALA A 152 -26.88 -14.19 9.68
CA ALA A 152 -27.11 -12.81 9.30
C ALA A 152 -26.77 -12.55 7.82
N ALA A 153 -25.70 -13.16 7.30
CA ALA A 153 -25.35 -13.08 5.89
C ALA A 153 -26.41 -13.77 5.02
N GLU A 154 -26.89 -14.95 5.39
CA GLU A 154 -27.91 -15.68 4.63
C GLU A 154 -29.21 -14.86 4.46
N ALA A 155 -29.62 -14.17 5.52
CA ALA A 155 -30.81 -13.31 5.55
C ALA A 155 -30.60 -11.91 4.94
N ALA A 156 -29.36 -11.48 4.69
CA ALA A 156 -29.06 -10.15 4.19
C ALA A 156 -29.22 -10.03 2.67
N GLU A 157 -29.59 -8.82 2.24
CA GLU A 157 -29.41 -8.40 0.86
C GLU A 157 -27.91 -8.19 0.60
N PRO A 158 -27.38 -8.65 -0.55
CA PRO A 158 -25.99 -8.39 -0.89
C PRO A 158 -25.77 -6.89 -1.09
N LEU A 159 -24.59 -6.39 -0.69
CA LEU A 159 -24.19 -5.03 -1.05
C LEU A 159 -24.31 -4.82 -2.58
N PRO A 160 -24.81 -3.66 -3.02
CA PRO A 160 -24.80 -3.32 -4.44
C PRO A 160 -23.35 -3.20 -4.93
N MET A 161 -23.11 -3.61 -6.18
CA MET A 161 -21.82 -3.42 -6.83
C MET A 161 -21.67 -1.96 -7.25
N ASP A 162 -20.49 -1.39 -7.03
CA ASP A 162 -20.16 -0.05 -7.50
C ASP A 162 -20.17 -0.01 -9.04
N ALA A 163 -20.82 1.01 -9.58
CA ALA A 163 -20.97 1.14 -11.02
C ALA A 163 -19.68 1.67 -11.65
N PRO A 164 -19.18 1.07 -12.75
CA PRO A 164 -18.02 1.61 -13.44
C PRO A 164 -18.34 2.99 -14.00
N VAL A 165 -17.32 3.87 -14.05
CA VAL A 165 -17.45 5.18 -14.70
C VAL A 165 -17.69 4.98 -16.20
N PRO A 166 -18.84 5.41 -16.76
CA PRO A 166 -19.16 5.15 -18.15
C PRO A 166 -18.13 5.69 -19.13
N GLY A 167 -17.67 4.83 -20.04
CA GLY A 167 -16.69 5.17 -21.08
C GLY A 167 -15.27 5.44 -20.59
N LEU A 168 -14.98 5.25 -19.29
CA LEU A 168 -13.63 5.35 -18.78
C LEU A 168 -12.80 4.16 -19.28
N SER A 169 -11.61 4.43 -19.83
CA SER A 169 -10.67 3.38 -20.24
C SER A 169 -10.40 2.42 -19.08
N GLU A 170 -10.40 1.11 -19.36
CA GLU A 170 -10.01 0.07 -18.42
C GLU A 170 -8.54 0.18 -17.99
N ASN A 171 -7.70 0.87 -18.77
CA ASN A 171 -6.31 1.12 -18.45
C ASN A 171 -5.96 2.61 -18.58
N LEU A 172 -5.89 3.30 -17.43
CA LEU A 172 -5.52 4.72 -17.37
C LEU A 172 -4.02 4.95 -17.64
N GLU A 173 -3.20 3.89 -17.64
CA GLU A 173 -1.81 3.97 -18.09
C GLU A 173 -1.70 4.37 -19.57
N GLU A 174 -2.64 3.91 -20.40
CA GLU A 174 -2.67 4.27 -21.82
C GLU A 174 -2.94 5.76 -22.03
N VAL A 175 -3.71 6.39 -21.12
CA VAL A 175 -3.94 7.84 -21.11
C VAL A 175 -2.64 8.57 -20.77
N ALA A 176 -1.93 8.13 -19.73
CA ALA A 176 -0.63 8.71 -19.36
C ALA A 176 0.40 8.62 -20.52
N PHE A 177 0.43 7.48 -21.22
CA PHE A 177 1.30 7.30 -22.38
C PHE A 177 0.91 8.22 -23.54
N THR A 178 -0.37 8.29 -23.88
CA THR A 178 -0.87 9.11 -25.00
C THR A 178 -0.61 10.61 -24.79
N ASN A 179 -0.61 11.08 -23.54
CA ASN A 179 -0.32 12.47 -23.20
C ASN A 179 1.19 12.79 -23.12
N GLY A 180 2.07 11.81 -23.30
CA GLY A 180 3.51 11.99 -23.16
C GLY A 180 4.02 12.04 -21.72
N ASP A 181 3.17 11.74 -20.73
CA ASP A 181 3.58 11.64 -19.32
C ASP A 181 4.38 10.37 -19.03
N LYS A 182 4.23 9.35 -19.89
CA LYS A 182 4.93 8.07 -19.77
C LYS A 182 5.80 7.82 -21.01
N PRO A 183 7.13 7.69 -20.87
CA PRO A 183 8.01 7.45 -22.02
C PRO A 183 7.90 6.02 -22.57
N VAL A 184 7.57 5.04 -21.72
CA VAL A 184 7.33 3.65 -22.12
C VAL A 184 6.05 3.14 -21.48
N LEU A 185 5.12 2.62 -22.26
CA LEU A 185 3.90 1.95 -21.79
C LEU A 185 4.15 0.46 -21.62
N TYR A 186 3.75 -0.12 -20.48
CA TYR A 186 3.86 -1.55 -20.21
C TYR A 186 2.48 -2.18 -20.10
N LEU A 187 2.19 -3.14 -20.99
CA LEU A 187 0.94 -3.88 -20.99
C LEU A 187 1.20 -5.38 -20.79
N VAL A 188 0.33 -6.00 -19.99
CA VAL A 188 0.16 -7.45 -19.98
C VAL A 188 -1.14 -7.74 -20.72
N VAL A 189 -1.03 -8.30 -21.92
CA VAL A 189 -2.18 -8.55 -22.79
C VAL A 189 -2.25 -10.02 -23.15
N PRO A 190 -3.45 -10.56 -23.38
CA PRO A 190 -3.59 -11.78 -24.14
C PRO A 190 -2.77 -11.81 -25.42
N ALA A 191 -2.14 -12.95 -25.72
CA ALA A 191 -1.43 -13.15 -26.97
C ALA A 191 -2.36 -12.91 -28.18
N ARG A 192 -3.62 -13.36 -28.09
CA ARG A 192 -4.64 -13.15 -29.14
C ARG A 192 -5.03 -11.68 -29.36
N SER A 193 -4.74 -10.81 -28.40
CA SER A 193 -5.08 -9.38 -28.45
C SER A 193 -3.88 -8.49 -28.77
N LEU A 194 -2.70 -9.06 -29.02
CA LEU A 194 -1.47 -8.29 -29.21
C LEU A 194 -1.54 -7.33 -30.40
N GLU A 195 -2.03 -7.78 -31.56
CA GLU A 195 -2.16 -6.92 -32.74
C GLU A 195 -3.21 -5.81 -32.54
N ALA A 196 -4.30 -6.11 -31.82
CA ALA A 196 -5.27 -5.09 -31.43
C ALA A 196 -4.65 -4.05 -30.48
N ALA A 197 -3.83 -4.48 -29.52
CA ALA A 197 -3.09 -3.58 -28.65
C ALA A 197 -2.11 -2.69 -29.45
N ARG A 198 -1.39 -3.28 -30.42
CA ARG A 198 -0.51 -2.54 -31.33
C ARG A 198 -1.26 -1.49 -32.15
N ALA A 199 -2.42 -1.85 -32.69
CA ALA A 199 -3.23 -0.94 -33.50
C ALA A 199 -3.75 0.28 -32.71
N ARG A 200 -3.91 0.17 -31.38
CA ARG A 200 -4.32 1.29 -30.51
C ARG A 200 -3.21 2.34 -30.31
N HIS A 201 -1.96 2.03 -30.62
CA HIS A 201 -0.81 2.91 -30.43
C HIS A 201 -0.04 3.14 -31.74
N PRO A 202 -0.67 3.73 -32.77
CA PRO A 202 -0.02 3.97 -34.05
C PRO A 202 1.20 4.88 -33.86
N GLY A 203 2.33 4.52 -34.49
CA GLY A 203 3.58 5.28 -34.38
C GLY A 203 4.46 4.92 -33.17
N ALA A 204 3.96 4.12 -32.22
CA ALA A 204 4.81 3.54 -31.18
C ALA A 204 5.49 2.26 -31.67
N ALA A 205 6.79 2.13 -31.42
CA ALA A 205 7.50 0.88 -31.51
C ALA A 205 7.05 -0.06 -30.38
N MET A 206 6.92 -1.34 -30.68
CA MET A 206 6.54 -2.38 -29.72
C MET A 206 7.68 -3.38 -29.56
N ALA A 207 8.05 -3.67 -28.31
CA ALA A 207 9.00 -4.71 -27.94
C ALA A 207 8.36 -5.69 -26.96
N LEU A 208 8.64 -6.98 -27.12
CA LEU A 208 8.15 -8.04 -26.22
C LEU A 208 9.28 -8.48 -25.29
N ALA A 209 9.01 -8.65 -24.01
CA ALA A 209 10.02 -9.18 -23.09
C ALA A 209 10.21 -10.71 -23.21
N ARG A 210 9.28 -11.41 -23.83
CA ARG A 210 9.41 -12.82 -24.20
C ARG A 210 8.69 -13.03 -25.53
N ALA A 211 9.26 -13.88 -26.38
CA ALA A 211 8.62 -14.29 -27.62
C ALA A 211 7.43 -15.24 -27.36
N GLU A 212 7.52 -16.04 -26.30
CA GLU A 212 6.49 -17.02 -25.94
C GLU A 212 5.53 -16.47 -24.89
N ALA A 213 4.23 -16.66 -25.15
CA ALA A 213 3.18 -16.32 -24.21
C ALA A 213 3.10 -17.37 -23.10
N ALA A 214 2.87 -16.92 -21.87
CA ALA A 214 2.70 -17.80 -20.71
C ALA A 214 1.30 -17.67 -20.13
N PRO A 215 0.65 -18.77 -19.72
CA PRO A 215 -0.62 -18.69 -19.00
C PRO A 215 -0.42 -17.95 -17.68
N LEU A 216 -1.27 -16.96 -17.45
CA LEU A 216 -1.26 -16.14 -16.24
C LEU A 216 -2.58 -16.29 -15.49
N ALA A 217 -2.49 -16.66 -14.22
CA ALA A 217 -3.62 -16.63 -13.29
C ALA A 217 -3.42 -15.49 -12.27
N VAL A 218 -4.52 -14.91 -11.80
CA VAL A 218 -4.52 -13.93 -10.70
C VAL A 218 -5.26 -14.53 -9.52
N GLU A 219 -4.59 -14.64 -8.38
CA GLU A 219 -5.17 -15.14 -7.14
C GLU A 219 -6.09 -14.06 -6.52
N GLY A 220 -7.37 -14.37 -6.27
CA GLY A 220 -8.35 -13.39 -5.79
C GLY A 220 -7.97 -12.73 -4.46
N ALA A 221 -7.52 -13.50 -3.48
CA ALA A 221 -7.22 -12.98 -2.14
C ALA A 221 -6.00 -12.03 -2.12
N THR A 222 -5.02 -12.21 -2.99
CA THR A 222 -3.75 -11.44 -2.93
C THR A 222 -3.54 -10.54 -4.14
N GLY A 223 -4.31 -10.74 -5.21
CA GLY A 223 -4.04 -10.22 -6.55
C GLY A 223 -2.72 -10.74 -7.14
N ARG A 224 -2.13 -11.81 -6.57
CA ARG A 224 -0.84 -12.33 -7.02
C ARG A 224 -0.99 -12.94 -8.40
N ARG A 225 -0.13 -12.47 -9.31
CA ARG A 225 0.04 -13.05 -10.64
C ARG A 225 0.93 -14.29 -10.57
N ILE A 226 0.41 -15.42 -11.04
CA ILE A 226 1.08 -16.72 -11.02
C ILE A 226 1.18 -17.22 -12.47
N GLU A 227 2.40 -17.39 -12.97
CA GLU A 227 2.64 -18.12 -14.21
C GLU A 227 2.35 -19.60 -13.96
N GLY A 228 1.54 -20.24 -14.81
CA GLY A 228 1.07 -21.61 -14.58
C GLY A 228 0.71 -22.38 -15.84
N ALA A 229 0.25 -23.62 -15.67
CA ALA A 229 -0.20 -24.48 -16.78
C ALA A 229 -1.64 -24.18 -17.24
N SER A 230 -2.38 -23.39 -16.47
CA SER A 230 -3.74 -22.97 -16.74
C SER A 230 -3.84 -21.44 -16.82
N GLY A 231 -4.78 -20.94 -17.60
CA GLY A 231 -5.00 -19.52 -17.82
C GLY A 231 -4.90 -19.12 -19.28
N GLU A 232 -5.16 -17.85 -19.55
CA GLU A 232 -4.99 -17.28 -20.88
C GLU A 232 -3.51 -16.99 -21.12
N ALA A 233 -3.00 -17.38 -22.29
CA ALA A 233 -1.63 -17.08 -22.68
C ALA A 233 -1.46 -15.57 -22.85
N THR A 234 -0.58 -14.97 -22.04
CA THR A 234 -0.33 -13.52 -22.02
C THR A 234 1.10 -13.19 -22.45
N VAL A 235 1.28 -11.99 -22.97
CA VAL A 235 2.57 -11.42 -23.36
C VAL A 235 2.81 -10.12 -22.61
N HIS A 236 4.08 -9.84 -22.31
CA HIS A 236 4.55 -8.60 -21.72
C HIS A 236 5.03 -7.67 -22.84
N ALA A 237 4.21 -6.70 -23.22
CA ALA A 237 4.47 -5.78 -24.32
C ALA A 237 4.86 -4.39 -23.79
N PHE A 238 5.89 -3.81 -24.39
CA PHE A 238 6.40 -2.47 -24.11
C PHE A 238 6.23 -1.60 -25.35
N PHE A 239 5.61 -0.44 -25.21
CA PHE A 239 5.39 0.52 -26.29
C PHE A 239 6.11 1.82 -26.00
N SER A 240 6.74 2.41 -27.02
CA SER A 240 7.33 3.75 -26.92
C SER A 240 7.42 4.42 -28.29
N THR A 241 7.37 5.74 -28.33
CA THR A 241 7.72 6.51 -29.53
C THR A 241 9.22 6.45 -29.83
N ASP A 242 10.03 6.07 -28.84
CA ASP A 242 11.46 5.77 -29.00
C ASP A 242 11.66 4.24 -28.99
N PRO A 243 12.04 3.63 -30.14
CA PRO A 243 12.21 2.18 -30.23
C PRO A 243 13.27 1.63 -29.26
N ASP A 244 14.31 2.41 -28.95
CA ASP A 244 15.38 1.97 -28.06
C ASP A 244 14.91 1.86 -26.61
N LEU A 245 14.01 2.75 -26.18
CA LEU A 245 13.42 2.69 -24.83
C LEU A 245 12.54 1.46 -24.66
N ALA A 246 11.69 1.15 -25.64
CA ALA A 246 10.85 -0.06 -25.60
C ALA A 246 11.70 -1.34 -25.56
N ALA A 247 12.71 -1.43 -26.43
CA ALA A 247 13.63 -2.56 -26.49
C ALA A 247 14.42 -2.74 -25.18
N ARG A 248 14.93 -1.64 -24.61
CA ARG A 248 15.66 -1.67 -23.35
C ARG A 248 14.78 -2.11 -22.18
N ALA A 249 13.54 -1.61 -22.11
CA ALA A 249 12.59 -2.00 -21.06
C ALA A 249 12.24 -3.49 -21.15
N ALA A 250 11.96 -3.99 -22.36
CA ALA A 250 11.72 -5.40 -22.61
C ALA A 250 12.91 -6.28 -22.21
N SER A 251 14.14 -5.88 -22.58
CA SER A 251 15.36 -6.60 -22.22
C SER A 251 15.60 -6.64 -20.71
N LEU A 252 15.43 -5.52 -20.00
CA LEU A 252 15.56 -5.51 -18.53
C LEU A 252 14.50 -6.39 -17.85
N TRP A 253 13.29 -6.42 -18.39
CA TRP A 253 12.22 -7.28 -17.88
C TRP A 253 12.56 -8.76 -18.06
N GLU A 254 12.99 -9.16 -19.27
CA GLU A 254 13.39 -10.53 -19.61
C GLU A 254 14.52 -11.03 -18.73
N GLN A 255 15.54 -10.18 -18.56
CA GLN A 255 16.64 -10.44 -17.65
C GLN A 255 16.04 -10.72 -16.27
N GLY A 256 15.24 -9.83 -15.72
CA GLY A 256 14.46 -10.15 -14.54
C GLY A 256 13.83 -8.90 -13.93
N SER A 257 12.52 -8.78 -14.10
CA SER A 257 11.71 -7.65 -13.62
C SER A 257 11.99 -7.25 -12.17
N SER A 258 12.18 -8.23 -11.28
CA SER A 258 12.41 -7.97 -9.86
C SER A 258 13.81 -7.45 -9.54
N ARG A 259 14.85 -7.92 -10.25
CA ARG A 259 16.22 -7.41 -10.01
C ARG A 259 16.47 -6.08 -10.71
N ASN A 260 15.77 -5.84 -11.82
CA ASN A 260 15.91 -4.64 -12.64
C ASN A 260 14.81 -3.59 -12.37
N ALA A 261 14.05 -3.73 -11.29
CA ALA A 261 12.88 -2.89 -11.00
C ALA A 261 13.20 -1.39 -10.94
N LEU A 262 14.41 -1.00 -10.49
CA LEU A 262 14.87 0.40 -10.52
C LEU A 262 14.98 0.93 -11.95
N GLY A 263 15.76 0.24 -12.79
CA GLY A 263 15.97 0.64 -14.19
C GLY A 263 14.69 0.56 -15.02
N ILE A 264 13.84 -0.42 -14.76
CA ILE A 264 12.52 -0.51 -15.41
C ILE A 264 11.64 0.67 -14.97
N GLY A 265 11.59 1.00 -13.67
CA GLY A 265 10.81 2.14 -13.19
C GLY A 265 11.26 3.47 -13.79
N GLU A 266 12.57 3.68 -13.95
CA GLU A 266 13.13 4.85 -14.64
C GLU A 266 12.66 4.92 -16.10
N LEU A 267 12.79 3.83 -16.86
CA LEU A 267 12.32 3.76 -18.26
C LEU A 267 10.82 3.95 -18.40
N LEU A 268 10.03 3.57 -17.39
CA LEU A 268 8.59 3.78 -17.35
C LEU A 268 8.21 5.19 -16.85
N GLY A 269 9.17 6.06 -16.52
CA GLY A 269 8.92 7.42 -16.03
C GLY A 269 8.36 7.48 -14.59
N TYR A 270 8.59 6.44 -13.79
CA TYR A 270 8.09 6.39 -12.41
C TYR A 270 8.88 7.32 -11.50
N PRO A 271 8.23 8.02 -10.54
CA PRO A 271 8.95 8.83 -9.57
C PRO A 271 10.00 8.00 -8.81
N PRO A 272 11.25 8.47 -8.69
CA PRO A 272 12.33 7.68 -8.06
C PRO A 272 11.98 7.18 -6.64
N CYS A 273 11.27 7.99 -5.85
CA CYS A 273 10.81 7.60 -4.51
C CYS A 273 9.80 6.45 -4.54
N CYS A 274 8.88 6.42 -5.52
CA CYS A 274 7.90 5.35 -5.68
C CYS A 274 8.58 4.06 -6.13
N THR A 275 9.53 4.15 -7.07
CA THR A 275 10.31 3.01 -7.54
C THR A 275 11.14 2.40 -6.42
N ALA A 276 11.85 3.22 -5.64
CA ALA A 276 12.61 2.76 -4.47
C ALA A 276 11.69 2.07 -3.45
N ALA A 277 10.55 2.70 -3.14
CA ALA A 277 9.56 2.17 -2.21
C ALA A 277 8.87 0.87 -2.70
N PHE A 278 8.85 0.62 -4.01
CA PHE A 278 8.38 -0.63 -4.60
C PHE A 278 9.46 -1.73 -4.54
N VAL A 279 10.72 -1.38 -4.88
CA VAL A 279 11.88 -2.27 -4.78
C VAL A 279 12.06 -2.79 -3.34
N ALA A 280 11.69 -1.97 -2.37
CA ALA A 280 11.67 -2.26 -0.94
C ALA A 280 10.84 -3.43 -0.45
N LEU A 281 9.86 -3.84 -1.24
CA LEU A 281 8.87 -4.79 -0.78
C LEU A 281 9.44 -6.19 -0.80
N ALA A 282 9.15 -6.95 0.26
CA ALA A 282 9.51 -8.36 0.35
C ALA A 282 8.81 -9.19 -0.73
N ASP A 283 7.55 -8.87 -1.03
CA ASP A 283 6.82 -9.43 -2.16
C ASP A 283 6.17 -8.31 -2.98
N ARG A 284 6.58 -8.20 -4.25
CA ARG A 284 6.12 -7.20 -5.21
C ARG A 284 4.98 -7.71 -6.09
N ARG A 285 4.63 -8.99 -5.97
CA ARG A 285 3.59 -9.64 -6.78
C ARG A 285 2.23 -9.60 -6.08
N ASN A 286 2.19 -9.40 -4.77
CA ASN A 286 0.96 -9.34 -3.98
C ASN A 286 0.43 -7.90 -3.96
N ASN A 287 -0.53 -7.59 -4.85
CA ASN A 287 -1.13 -6.27 -4.96
C ASN A 287 -1.75 -5.82 -3.64
N ALA A 288 -2.37 -6.74 -2.91
CA ALA A 288 -3.00 -6.41 -1.65
C ALA A 288 -1.96 -5.91 -0.64
N ALA A 289 -0.82 -6.60 -0.52
CA ALA A 289 0.30 -6.15 0.31
C ALA A 289 0.80 -4.75 -0.09
N LEU A 290 0.76 -4.38 -1.37
CA LEU A 290 1.10 -3.03 -1.83
C LEU A 290 0.19 -1.97 -1.19
N VAL A 291 -1.13 -2.21 -1.16
CA VAL A 291 -2.11 -1.29 -0.58
C VAL A 291 -1.86 -1.10 0.91
N TYR A 292 -1.69 -2.20 1.66
CA TYR A 292 -1.44 -2.14 3.10
C TYR A 292 -0.14 -1.40 3.43
N VAL A 293 0.96 -1.75 2.77
CA VAL A 293 2.26 -1.10 3.01
C VAL A 293 2.19 0.39 2.66
N THR A 294 1.50 0.75 1.58
CA THR A 294 1.30 2.15 1.19
C THR A 294 0.46 2.90 2.23
N ALA A 295 -0.64 2.31 2.70
CA ALA A 295 -1.48 2.89 3.76
C ALA A 295 -0.70 3.11 5.05
N ALA A 296 0.09 2.12 5.46
CA ALA A 296 0.93 2.22 6.64
C ALA A 296 2.00 3.30 6.53
N ARG A 297 2.72 3.35 5.40
CA ARG A 297 3.71 4.42 5.15
C ARG A 297 3.05 5.79 5.19
N THR A 298 1.86 5.92 4.62
CA THR A 298 1.08 7.18 4.67
C THR A 298 0.83 7.62 6.11
N ARG A 299 0.34 6.72 6.97
CA ARG A 299 0.10 7.00 8.39
C ARG A 299 1.39 7.29 9.16
N ALA A 300 2.43 6.50 8.94
CA ALA A 300 3.73 6.67 9.61
C ALA A 300 4.36 8.04 9.30
N LEU A 301 4.15 8.54 8.08
CA LEU A 301 4.59 9.87 7.66
C LEU A 301 3.67 11.00 8.15
N GLY A 302 2.49 10.67 8.72
CA GLY A 302 1.45 11.67 9.00
C GLY A 302 0.92 12.38 7.75
N ALA A 303 1.08 11.73 6.59
CA ALA A 303 0.67 12.30 5.31
C ALA A 303 -0.84 12.13 5.10
N SER A 304 -1.44 13.05 4.34
CA SER A 304 -2.84 12.95 3.93
C SER A 304 -3.04 11.85 2.89
N PHE A 305 -4.22 11.23 2.88
CA PHE A 305 -4.63 10.27 1.85
C PHE A 305 -5.18 11.05 0.65
N HIS A 306 -4.37 11.20 -0.40
CA HIS A 306 -4.76 11.93 -1.61
C HIS A 306 -5.72 11.08 -2.48
N PRO A 307 -6.94 11.55 -2.78
CA PRO A 307 -7.97 10.77 -3.50
C PRO A 307 -7.50 10.18 -4.83
N LEU A 308 -6.75 10.96 -5.61
CA LEU A 308 -6.26 10.49 -6.92
C LEU A 308 -5.28 9.30 -6.84
N LEU A 309 -4.87 8.91 -5.63
CA LEU A 309 -4.02 7.76 -5.36
C LEU A 309 -4.81 6.58 -4.77
N ASP A 310 -6.14 6.62 -4.74
CA ASP A 310 -6.99 5.52 -4.30
C ASP A 310 -7.00 4.36 -5.30
N VAL A 311 -6.00 3.50 -5.15
CA VAL A 311 -5.83 2.28 -5.95
C VAL A 311 -6.89 1.21 -5.69
N ALA A 312 -7.66 1.31 -4.60
CA ALA A 312 -8.72 0.34 -4.29
C ALA A 312 -9.97 0.59 -5.13
N VAL A 313 -10.30 1.85 -5.41
CA VAL A 313 -11.37 2.22 -6.34
C VAL A 313 -10.86 2.18 -7.78
N ARG A 314 -9.76 2.89 -8.07
CA ARG A 314 -9.22 2.96 -9.43
C ARG A 314 -7.74 3.32 -9.44
N ARG A 315 -6.94 2.48 -10.08
CA ARG A 315 -5.52 2.77 -10.34
C ARG A 315 -5.36 3.86 -11.41
N VAL A 316 -5.27 5.12 -10.99
CA VAL A 316 -5.01 6.28 -11.87
C VAL A 316 -3.56 6.33 -12.34
N VAL A 317 -2.62 5.99 -11.45
CA VAL A 317 -1.19 5.91 -11.77
C VAL A 317 -0.76 4.45 -11.95
N PRO A 318 0.08 4.12 -12.95
CA PRO A 318 0.45 2.74 -13.27
C PRO A 318 1.49 2.12 -12.33
N PHE A 319 1.80 2.79 -11.22
CA PHE A 319 2.78 2.36 -10.23
C PHE A 319 2.17 2.44 -8.83
N THR A 320 2.74 1.68 -7.89
CA THR A 320 2.37 1.82 -6.47
C THR A 320 3.06 3.07 -5.91
N PRO A 321 2.30 4.04 -5.37
CA PRO A 321 2.91 5.23 -4.79
C PRO A 321 3.68 4.87 -3.51
N CYS A 322 4.73 5.62 -3.14
CA CYS A 322 5.47 5.35 -1.90
C CYS A 322 4.63 5.58 -0.64
N SER A 323 3.63 6.46 -0.74
CA SER A 323 2.54 6.71 0.20
C SER A 323 1.34 7.28 -0.57
N PHE A 324 0.13 7.17 -0.03
CA PHE A 324 -1.06 7.84 -0.58
C PHE A 324 -1.02 9.36 -0.43
N GLY A 325 -0.02 9.92 0.25
CA GLY A 325 0.26 11.36 0.29
C GLY A 325 1.44 11.79 -0.58
N CYS A 326 1.90 10.93 -1.50
CA CYS A 326 3.06 11.25 -2.34
C CYS A 326 2.72 12.33 -3.38
N GLU A 327 3.28 13.52 -3.22
CA GLU A 327 3.06 14.67 -4.12
C GLU A 327 3.46 14.37 -5.56
N ARG A 328 4.59 13.68 -5.79
CA ARG A 328 5.03 13.32 -7.15
C ARG A 328 4.05 12.37 -7.83
N ALA A 329 3.51 11.41 -7.09
CA ALA A 329 2.49 10.50 -7.61
C ALA A 329 1.17 11.25 -7.88
N ALA A 330 0.75 12.13 -6.96
CA ALA A 330 -0.45 12.94 -7.11
C ALA A 330 -0.37 13.89 -8.31
N ALA A 331 0.81 14.46 -8.59
CA ALA A 331 1.05 15.29 -9.76
C ALA A 331 0.87 14.50 -11.06
N VAL A 332 1.40 13.26 -11.15
CA VAL A 332 1.17 12.38 -12.30
C VAL A 332 -0.32 12.04 -12.43
N ALA A 333 -0.97 11.64 -11.33
CA ALA A 333 -2.38 11.29 -11.30
C ALA A 333 -3.27 12.46 -11.77
N SER A 334 -2.93 13.69 -11.37
CA SER A 334 -3.65 14.90 -11.75
C SER A 334 -3.59 15.16 -13.26
N ARG A 335 -2.42 14.93 -13.90
CA ARG A 335 -2.28 15.09 -15.36
C ARG A 335 -3.06 14.01 -16.12
N VAL A 336 -3.07 12.77 -15.63
CA VAL A 336 -3.92 11.71 -16.19
C VAL A 336 -5.40 12.08 -16.13
N VAL A 337 -5.89 12.54 -14.98
CA VAL A 337 -7.30 12.95 -14.83
C VAL A 337 -7.62 14.18 -15.68
N ALA A 338 -6.71 15.15 -15.77
CA ALA A 338 -6.90 16.37 -16.56
C ALA A 338 -7.03 16.11 -18.07
N ALA A 339 -6.48 14.99 -18.56
CA ALA A 339 -6.58 14.60 -19.96
C ALA A 339 -7.84 13.79 -20.30
N LEU A 340 -8.62 13.38 -19.29
CA LEU A 340 -9.89 12.71 -19.52
C LEU A 340 -10.96 13.72 -19.97
N PRO A 341 -11.96 13.29 -20.75
CA PRO A 341 -13.18 14.06 -20.95
C PRO A 341 -13.76 14.53 -19.62
N ARG A 342 -14.20 15.80 -19.54
CA ARG A 342 -14.65 16.43 -18.29
C ARG A 342 -15.64 15.58 -17.48
N VAL A 343 -16.65 15.01 -18.14
CA VAL A 343 -17.67 14.17 -17.49
C VAL A 343 -17.05 12.93 -16.82
N GLN A 344 -16.06 12.31 -17.47
CA GLN A 344 -15.33 11.16 -16.93
C GLN A 344 -14.39 11.58 -15.80
N ALA A 345 -13.68 12.70 -15.94
CA ALA A 345 -12.80 13.23 -14.90
C ALA A 345 -13.57 13.55 -13.61
N GLU A 346 -14.73 14.21 -13.72
CA GLU A 346 -15.60 14.52 -12.59
C GLU A 346 -16.17 13.25 -11.94
N ALA A 347 -16.65 12.29 -12.74
CA ALA A 347 -17.17 11.02 -12.23
C ALA A 347 -16.10 10.19 -11.52
N LEU A 348 -14.90 10.08 -12.12
CA LEU A 348 -13.76 9.40 -11.52
C LEU A 348 -13.31 10.09 -10.22
N THR A 349 -13.23 11.42 -10.20
CA THR A 349 -12.86 12.17 -9.00
C THR A 349 -13.86 11.93 -7.87
N ARG A 350 -15.17 11.95 -8.15
CA ARG A 350 -16.19 11.61 -7.14
C ARG A 350 -15.98 10.20 -6.59
N ALA A 351 -15.77 9.21 -7.48
CA ALA A 351 -15.55 7.83 -7.08
C ALA A 351 -14.32 7.68 -6.15
N LEU A 352 -13.22 8.37 -6.46
CA LEU A 352 -11.95 8.33 -5.73
C LEU A 352 -11.95 9.09 -4.39
N THR A 353 -12.93 9.96 -4.15
CA THR A 353 -13.03 10.70 -2.86
C THR A 353 -13.75 9.92 -1.76
N ARG A 354 -14.24 8.72 -2.06
CA ARG A 354 -14.94 7.87 -1.09
C ARG A 354 -13.92 7.12 -0.22
N PRO A 355 -14.06 7.17 1.11
CA PRO A 355 -13.31 6.28 1.98
C PRO A 355 -13.59 4.80 1.66
N VAL A 356 -12.57 3.95 1.80
CA VAL A 356 -12.67 2.53 1.47
C VAL A 356 -12.27 1.67 2.67
N LEU A 357 -13.12 0.73 3.07
CA LEU A 357 -12.66 -0.42 3.86
C LEU A 357 -12.08 -1.44 2.89
N TYR A 358 -10.75 -1.54 2.87
CA TYR A 358 -10.02 -2.47 2.01
C TYR A 358 -9.65 -3.71 2.82
N LEU A 359 -10.28 -4.85 2.52
CA LEU A 359 -9.89 -6.14 3.10
C LEU A 359 -8.80 -6.76 2.23
N ASP A 360 -9.04 -6.85 0.93
CA ASP A 360 -8.08 -7.31 -0.07
C ASP A 360 -8.49 -6.99 -1.51
N GLU A 361 -7.77 -7.56 -2.47
CA GLU A 361 -8.01 -7.36 -3.92
C GLU A 361 -9.38 -7.88 -4.37
N ALA A 362 -9.94 -8.86 -3.67
CA ALA A 362 -11.26 -9.40 -3.96
C ALA A 362 -12.39 -8.66 -3.21
N ARG A 363 -12.06 -7.99 -2.10
CA ARG A 363 -13.04 -7.48 -1.13
C ARG A 363 -12.65 -6.08 -0.67
N ALA A 364 -13.31 -5.10 -1.25
CA ALA A 364 -13.23 -3.72 -0.81
C ALA A 364 -14.62 -3.07 -0.84
N VAL A 365 -14.87 -2.17 0.11
CA VAL A 365 -16.17 -1.51 0.29
C VAL A 365 -15.95 -0.01 0.32
N ALA A 366 -16.55 0.71 -0.62
CA ALA A 366 -16.59 2.17 -0.59
C ALA A 366 -17.75 2.66 0.28
N LEU A 367 -17.50 3.70 1.06
CA LEU A 367 -18.42 4.27 2.04
C LEU A 367 -18.97 5.60 1.51
N GLU A 368 -20.25 5.61 1.15
CA GLU A 368 -20.93 6.74 0.54
C GLU A 368 -21.40 7.75 1.58
N GLY A 369 -21.43 9.03 1.20
CA GLY A 369 -21.80 10.13 2.09
C GLY A 369 -20.83 10.33 3.26
N ALA A 370 -19.65 9.74 3.18
CA ALA A 370 -18.79 9.60 4.34
C ALA A 370 -18.09 10.89 4.79
N ARG A 371 -17.86 11.00 6.11
CA ARG A 371 -17.06 12.05 6.76
C ARG A 371 -16.11 11.41 7.76
N VAL A 372 -14.85 11.81 7.69
CA VAL A 372 -13.77 11.31 8.56
C VAL A 372 -13.65 12.24 9.77
N ASP A 373 -13.73 11.68 10.97
CA ASP A 373 -13.50 12.38 12.25
C ASP A 373 -12.51 11.58 13.11
N GLY A 374 -11.23 11.95 13.01
CA GLY A 374 -10.14 11.24 13.69
C GLY A 374 -10.06 9.77 13.28
N ALA A 375 -10.31 8.87 14.23
CA ALA A 375 -10.31 7.41 14.01
C ALA A 375 -11.69 6.83 13.66
N ALA A 376 -12.73 7.67 13.64
CA ALA A 376 -14.10 7.29 13.32
C ALA A 376 -14.51 7.84 11.95
N LEU A 377 -15.43 7.15 11.29
CA LEU A 377 -15.92 7.54 9.99
C LEU A 377 -17.43 7.35 9.91
N SER A 378 -18.18 8.44 9.80
CA SER A 378 -19.63 8.38 9.56
C SER A 378 -19.91 8.17 8.08
N PHE A 379 -20.86 7.32 7.70
CA PHE A 379 -21.27 7.04 6.32
C PHE A 379 -22.77 6.76 6.24
N GLU A 380 -23.37 6.97 5.06
CA GLU A 380 -24.81 6.80 4.81
C GLU A 380 -25.11 5.41 4.24
N SER A 381 -24.29 4.96 3.29
CA SER A 381 -24.43 3.65 2.66
C SER A 381 -23.08 3.09 2.25
N ALA A 382 -23.06 1.83 1.85
CA ALA A 382 -21.85 1.11 1.46
C ALA A 382 -22.09 0.41 0.12
N VAL A 383 -21.05 0.37 -0.72
CA VAL A 383 -21.08 -0.34 -2.01
C VAL A 383 -19.86 -1.24 -2.13
N PHE A 384 -20.04 -2.42 -2.73
CA PHE A 384 -18.97 -3.37 -2.94
C PHE A 384 -18.20 -3.00 -4.21
N LEU A 385 -16.88 -2.86 -4.12
CA LEU A 385 -16.05 -2.50 -5.25
C LEU A 385 -15.80 -3.71 -6.16
N PRO A 386 -15.85 -3.56 -7.50
CA PRO A 386 -15.52 -4.64 -8.42
C PRO A 386 -14.04 -5.02 -8.28
N ALA A 387 -13.79 -6.32 -8.10
CA ALA A 387 -12.45 -6.86 -7.92
C ALA A 387 -11.74 -7.10 -9.27
N PRO A 388 -10.45 -6.74 -9.42
CA PRO A 388 -9.63 -7.18 -10.55
C PRO A 388 -9.43 -8.70 -10.60
N ALA A 389 -9.53 -9.35 -9.45
CA ALA A 389 -9.43 -10.80 -9.29
C ALA A 389 -10.60 -11.28 -8.42
N PRO A 390 -11.79 -11.51 -9.02
CA PRO A 390 -12.98 -11.85 -8.26
C PRO A 390 -12.84 -13.22 -7.58
N LEU A 391 -13.59 -13.40 -6.50
CA LEU A 391 -13.84 -14.73 -5.93
C LEU A 391 -14.65 -15.57 -6.92
N ASP A 392 -14.80 -16.87 -6.64
CA ASP A 392 -15.85 -17.63 -7.30
C ASP A 392 -17.24 -17.02 -6.98
N PRO A 393 -18.27 -17.22 -7.84
CA PRO A 393 -19.56 -16.56 -7.69
C PRO A 393 -20.22 -16.75 -6.31
N ASP A 394 -20.09 -17.94 -5.71
CA ASP A 394 -20.66 -18.24 -4.39
C ASP A 394 -19.89 -17.50 -3.29
N GLY A 395 -18.56 -17.46 -3.38
CA GLY A 395 -17.70 -16.69 -2.48
C GLY A 395 -17.98 -15.19 -2.55
N GLU A 396 -18.11 -14.61 -3.75
CA GLU A 396 -18.44 -13.19 -3.91
C GLU A 396 -19.82 -12.87 -3.32
N MET A 397 -20.83 -13.69 -3.62
CA MET A 397 -22.18 -13.51 -3.10
C MET A 397 -22.19 -13.56 -1.57
N PHE A 398 -21.49 -14.52 -0.97
CA PHE A 398 -21.37 -14.62 0.48
C PHE A 398 -20.67 -13.39 1.07
N ALA A 399 -19.54 -12.94 0.50
CA ALA A 399 -18.83 -11.75 0.97
C ALA A 399 -19.71 -10.50 0.93
N ARG A 400 -20.44 -10.29 -0.18
CA ARG A 400 -21.37 -9.16 -0.35
C ARG A 400 -22.53 -9.20 0.63
N LYS A 401 -23.05 -10.39 0.93
CA LYS A 401 -24.11 -10.58 1.93
C LYS A 401 -23.61 -10.37 3.36
N LEU A 402 -22.45 -10.91 3.72
CA LEU A 402 -21.83 -10.70 5.03
C LEU A 402 -21.56 -9.21 5.29
N LEU A 403 -20.93 -8.54 4.32
CA LEU A 403 -20.67 -7.10 4.43
C LEU A 403 -21.96 -6.28 4.32
N GLY A 404 -22.97 -6.76 3.60
CA GLY A 404 -24.31 -6.17 3.57
C GLY A 404 -24.98 -6.20 4.94
N ALA A 405 -24.94 -7.37 5.60
CA ALA A 405 -25.41 -7.52 6.98
C ALA A 405 -24.66 -6.59 7.95
N PHE A 406 -23.35 -6.44 7.78
CA PHE A 406 -22.53 -5.58 8.62
C PHE A 406 -22.86 -4.09 8.43
N PHE A 407 -22.90 -3.60 7.18
CA PHE A 407 -23.07 -2.18 6.86
C PHE A 407 -24.53 -1.70 6.72
N LYS A 408 -25.52 -2.59 6.81
CA LYS A 408 -26.94 -2.24 6.64
C LYS A 408 -27.38 -1.10 7.56
N GLY A 409 -27.82 0.01 6.95
CA GLY A 409 -28.39 1.18 7.62
C GLY A 409 -27.43 2.34 7.87
N GLY A 410 -26.16 2.24 7.44
CA GLY A 410 -25.18 3.29 7.65
C GLY A 410 -24.76 3.44 9.12
N GLY A 411 -23.97 4.46 9.44
CA GLY A 411 -23.56 4.76 10.80
C GLY A 411 -22.13 5.25 10.89
N THR A 412 -21.51 5.03 12.05
CA THR A 412 -20.10 5.35 12.31
C THR A 412 -19.29 4.08 12.34
N LEU A 413 -18.38 3.91 11.38
CA LEU A 413 -17.38 2.85 11.35
C LEU A 413 -16.20 3.25 12.24
N VAL A 414 -15.84 2.33 13.14
CA VAL A 414 -14.63 2.40 13.96
C VAL A 414 -13.80 1.15 13.69
N CYS A 415 -12.52 1.34 13.37
CA CYS A 415 -11.54 0.26 13.26
C CYS A 415 -10.79 0.15 14.59
N THR A 416 -10.91 -0.99 15.25
CA THR A 416 -10.17 -1.30 16.50
C THR A 416 -8.91 -2.09 16.17
N ASP A 417 -8.29 -2.79 17.12
CA ASP A 417 -7.23 -3.78 16.81
C ASP A 417 -7.85 -5.15 16.50
N ASP A 418 -8.96 -5.51 17.12
CA ASP A 418 -9.56 -6.85 17.05
C ASP A 418 -10.82 -6.93 16.18
N GLY A 419 -11.29 -5.81 15.62
CA GLY A 419 -12.46 -5.85 14.75
C GLY A 419 -12.86 -4.52 14.12
N PHE A 420 -13.96 -4.58 13.38
CA PHE A 420 -14.70 -3.44 12.84
C PHE A 420 -16.00 -3.28 13.60
N GLU A 421 -16.36 -2.04 13.90
CA GLU A 421 -17.61 -1.72 14.60
C GLU A 421 -18.39 -0.66 13.85
N VAL A 422 -19.65 -0.94 13.51
CA VAL A 422 -20.59 0.05 12.98
C VAL A 422 -21.58 0.42 14.07
N ARG A 423 -21.59 1.71 14.43
CA ARG A 423 -22.45 2.29 15.46
C ARG A 423 -23.50 3.19 14.83
N SER A 424 -24.75 3.03 15.24
CA SER A 424 -25.83 3.97 14.95
C SER A 424 -26.59 4.29 16.23
N ALA A 425 -27.63 5.13 16.14
CA ALA A 425 -28.50 5.39 17.29
C ALA A 425 -29.29 4.15 17.74
N SER A 426 -29.53 3.18 16.84
CA SER A 426 -30.41 2.03 17.09
C SER A 426 -29.67 0.70 17.18
N PHE A 427 -28.38 0.65 16.84
CA PHE A 427 -27.62 -0.60 16.91
C PHE A 427 -26.12 -0.36 17.05
N THR A 428 -25.43 -1.40 17.50
CA THR A 428 -23.99 -1.56 17.35
C THR A 428 -23.73 -2.96 16.81
N ARG A 429 -22.96 -3.06 15.72
CA ARG A 429 -22.56 -4.34 15.12
C ARG A 429 -21.05 -4.43 15.10
N ARG A 430 -20.53 -5.60 15.47
CA ARG A 430 -19.11 -5.85 15.55
C ARG A 430 -18.75 -7.09 14.74
N LEU A 431 -17.82 -6.93 13.81
CA LEU A 431 -17.26 -8.01 13.03
C LEU A 431 -15.79 -8.15 13.42
N GLY A 432 -15.44 -9.28 14.04
CA GLY A 432 -14.09 -9.53 14.52
C GLY A 432 -13.10 -9.74 13.36
N ARG A 433 -11.82 -9.69 13.68
CA ARG A 433 -10.74 -9.99 12.75
C ARG A 433 -9.83 -11.08 13.29
N THR A 434 -9.37 -11.93 12.39
CA THR A 434 -8.39 -12.98 12.74
C THR A 434 -6.97 -12.43 12.94
N SER A 435 -6.70 -11.21 12.47
CA SER A 435 -5.46 -10.47 12.73
C SER A 435 -5.71 -8.95 12.69
N PRO A 436 -5.09 -8.15 13.58
CA PRO A 436 -5.18 -6.69 13.55
C PRO A 436 -4.65 -6.07 12.26
N ARG A 437 -3.88 -6.84 11.48
CA ARG A 437 -3.26 -6.39 10.23
C ARG A 437 -4.06 -6.75 8.98
N LEU A 438 -5.23 -7.35 9.14
CA LEU A 438 -6.17 -7.63 8.06
C LEU A 438 -7.32 -6.62 8.12
N GLY A 439 -7.72 -6.17 6.95
CA GLY A 439 -8.56 -5.01 6.71
C GLY A 439 -7.94 -3.67 7.15
N VAL A 440 -7.99 -2.70 6.26
CA VAL A 440 -7.49 -1.34 6.48
C VAL A 440 -8.51 -0.33 6.00
N LEU A 441 -8.84 0.66 6.85
CA LEU A 441 -9.63 1.81 6.43
C LEU A 441 -8.73 2.81 5.70
N LEU A 442 -9.06 3.13 4.46
CA LEU A 442 -8.39 4.14 3.64
C LEU A 442 -9.25 5.41 3.69
N PRO A 443 -8.91 6.40 4.53
CA PRO A 443 -9.75 7.57 4.78
C PRO A 443 -9.54 8.65 3.71
N PHE A 444 -9.63 8.27 2.42
CA PHE A 444 -9.62 9.24 1.34
C PHE A 444 -10.76 10.24 1.57
N GLY A 445 -10.44 11.53 1.50
CA GLY A 445 -11.37 12.62 1.81
C GLY A 445 -11.50 13.59 0.64
N ARG A 446 -12.38 14.58 0.73
CA ARG A 446 -12.46 15.62 -0.30
C ARG A 446 -11.11 16.32 -0.44
N LEU A 447 -10.69 16.56 -1.68
CA LEU A 447 -9.58 17.48 -1.97
C LEU A 447 -9.91 18.79 -1.26
N SER A 448 -9.07 19.21 -0.31
CA SER A 448 -9.13 20.55 0.25
C SER A 448 -9.00 21.51 -0.93
N GLY A 449 -10.11 22.16 -1.30
CA GLY A 449 -10.17 23.07 -2.45
C GLY A 449 -9.41 24.37 -2.21
#